data_AF-A0A0F9IG88-F1
#
_entry.id   AF-A0A0F9IG88-F1
#
_cell.length_a   1.000
_cell.length_b   1.000
_cell.length_c   1.000
_cell.angle_alpha   90.00
_cell.angle_beta   90.00
_cell.angle_gamma   90.00
#
_symmetry.space_group_name_H-M   'P 1'
#
loop_
_entity.id
_entity.type
_entity.pdbx_description
1 polymer ?
#
loop_
_entity_poly.entity_id
_entity_poly.type
_entity_poly.pdbx_seq_one_letter_code
_entity_poly.pdbx_strand_id
1 'polypeptide(L)'
;MIAKPYYGVRYNYKIGDVSGEDIISPKDITYVNTKETTKRIAEVKNRVPVIFDLKMSVNDEILKEIDMFLTVTETVSQEENEVEEKIKKIRENNYLEIDEGLLINIIENHGEQKYREKLEDTVSFILNRGLSALGRDQFQMYDERGIILNRIKIGEITQEKIEMTQLVVWDELLETVNGYIIENYKELNAENVRVLGNSATYFLKPNLFYNNEESIKYSIEEVRKVKPILNTIKKGAIVIRHGEVINDENFPKLKAITLYTSNFNLKAVVGIGIFLLLLLYLATVPFFDEVSRLDVKKYIFLVSFTIFTVFYAYLISLIKSLPPYVTFGVFVPIAGVIMTAEVLFKRRFSMTLAMILPVLLLLISGNDPYTFIFLMGSGLIAVYAVRNTKKRSDLLKAILY
;
A
#
# COMPACT_ATOMS: atom_id res chain seq x y z
N MET A 1 -40.91 -6.72 -10.22
CA MET A 1 -39.53 -6.97 -10.71
C MET A 1 -39.00 -5.66 -11.28
N ILE A 2 -38.25 -4.90 -10.50
CA ILE A 2 -37.60 -3.66 -10.96
C ILE A 2 -36.41 -4.11 -11.83
N ALA A 3 -36.32 -3.61 -13.06
CA ALA A 3 -35.21 -3.92 -13.96
C ALA A 3 -33.88 -3.57 -13.29
N LYS A 4 -32.93 -4.51 -13.25
CA LYS A 4 -31.59 -4.24 -12.74
C LYS A 4 -30.97 -3.10 -13.56
N PRO A 5 -30.42 -2.04 -12.93
CA PRO A 5 -29.83 -0.94 -13.67
C PRO A 5 -28.70 -1.45 -14.58
N TYR A 6 -28.66 -0.95 -15.82
CA TYR A 6 -27.65 -1.28 -16.82
C TYR A 6 -26.23 -0.87 -16.40
N TYR A 7 -26.16 0.09 -15.47
CA TYR A 7 -24.95 0.52 -14.78
C TYR A 7 -24.91 -0.17 -13.43
N GLY A 8 -23.79 -0.80 -13.10
CA GLY A 8 -23.57 -1.39 -11.78
C GLY A 8 -23.88 -0.40 -10.67
N VAL A 9 -24.49 -0.87 -9.58
CA VAL A 9 -24.72 -0.08 -8.37
C VAL A 9 -23.36 0.38 -7.85
N ARG A 10 -23.13 1.69 -7.85
CA ARG A 10 -21.96 2.32 -7.23
C ARG A 10 -22.38 2.87 -5.89
N TYR A 11 -21.94 2.22 -4.83
CA TYR A 11 -22.06 2.76 -3.49
C TYR A 11 -20.97 3.81 -3.29
N ASN A 12 -21.37 5.07 -3.10
CA ASN A 12 -20.47 6.20 -2.93
C ASN A 12 -20.46 6.67 -1.48
N TYR A 13 -20.13 5.75 -0.57
CA TYR A 13 -19.98 6.06 0.85
C TYR A 13 -18.51 6.26 1.22
N LYS A 14 -18.28 7.06 2.25
CA LYS A 14 -17.01 7.29 2.92
C LYS A 14 -17.04 6.69 4.32
N ILE A 15 -15.85 6.55 4.91
CA ILE A 15 -15.72 6.19 6.32
C ILE A 15 -16.42 7.27 7.16
N GLY A 16 -17.29 6.83 8.08
CA GLY A 16 -18.13 7.69 8.91
C GLY A 16 -19.55 7.90 8.38
N ASP A 17 -19.85 7.55 7.13
CA ASP A 17 -21.21 7.63 6.60
C ASP A 17 -22.11 6.54 7.20
N VAL A 18 -23.40 6.83 7.36
CA VAL A 18 -24.43 5.87 7.76
C VAL A 18 -25.05 5.28 6.50
N SER A 19 -25.11 3.95 6.40
CA SER A 19 -25.74 3.32 5.25
C SER A 19 -27.25 3.54 5.24
N GLY A 20 -27.77 4.05 4.11
CA GLY A 20 -29.20 4.19 3.86
C GLY A 20 -29.89 2.89 3.43
N GLU A 21 -29.15 1.83 3.16
CA GLU A 21 -29.67 0.55 2.64
C GLU A 21 -28.84 -0.67 3.08
N ASP A 22 -29.38 -1.87 2.91
CA ASP A 22 -28.62 -3.11 3.09
C ASP A 22 -27.72 -3.32 1.87
N ILE A 23 -26.41 -3.41 2.10
CA ILE A 23 -25.42 -3.69 1.05
C ILE A 23 -25.12 -5.18 1.04
N ILE A 24 -25.60 -5.86 0.00
CA ILE A 24 -25.51 -7.31 -0.16
C ILE A 24 -24.55 -7.65 -1.30
N SER A 25 -23.72 -8.68 -1.11
CA SER A 25 -22.81 -9.12 -2.15
C SER A 25 -23.55 -9.83 -3.29
N PRO A 26 -23.44 -9.37 -4.56
CA PRO A 26 -24.14 -9.97 -5.69
C PRO A 26 -23.57 -11.32 -6.14
N LYS A 27 -22.33 -11.63 -5.74
CA LYS A 27 -21.59 -12.85 -6.09
C LYS A 27 -20.49 -13.14 -5.06
N ASP A 28 -19.77 -14.25 -5.24
CA ASP A 28 -18.56 -14.50 -4.47
C ASP A 28 -17.48 -13.49 -4.90
N ILE A 29 -16.96 -12.73 -3.94
CA ILE A 29 -15.98 -11.65 -4.16
C ILE A 29 -14.78 -11.90 -3.26
N THR A 30 -13.61 -12.07 -3.87
CA THR A 30 -12.34 -12.13 -3.14
C THR A 30 -11.70 -10.75 -3.10
N TYR A 31 -11.26 -10.34 -1.91
CA TYR A 31 -10.60 -9.05 -1.69
C TYR A 31 -9.39 -9.21 -0.76
N VAL A 32 -8.47 -8.25 -0.85
CA VAL A 32 -7.30 -8.20 0.03
C VAL A 32 -7.72 -7.68 1.40
N ASN A 33 -7.50 -8.48 2.44
CA ASN A 33 -7.67 -8.03 3.82
C ASN A 33 -6.45 -7.21 4.23
N THR A 34 -6.57 -5.88 4.11
CA THR A 34 -5.48 -4.94 4.44
C THR A 34 -5.06 -5.04 5.90
N LYS A 35 -6.00 -5.18 6.84
CA LYS A 35 -5.74 -5.27 8.29
C LYS A 35 -4.95 -6.52 8.66
N GLU A 36 -5.35 -7.68 8.16
CA GLU A 36 -4.63 -8.92 8.42
C GLU A 36 -3.28 -8.94 7.71
N THR A 37 -3.21 -8.40 6.49
CA THR A 37 -1.95 -8.30 5.74
C THR A 37 -0.95 -7.38 6.46
N THR A 38 -1.38 -6.22 6.97
CA THR A 38 -0.49 -5.31 7.72
C THR A 38 -0.05 -5.93 9.05
N LYS A 39 -0.94 -6.63 9.75
CA LYS A 39 -0.58 -7.41 10.94
C LYS A 39 0.49 -8.45 10.60
N ARG A 40 0.32 -9.20 9.50
CA ARG A 40 1.28 -10.20 9.06
C ARG A 40 2.63 -9.60 8.68
N ILE A 41 2.63 -8.44 8.02
CA ILE A 41 3.85 -7.69 7.70
C ILE A 41 4.57 -7.26 8.98
N ALA A 42 3.85 -6.76 9.99
CA ALA A 42 4.44 -6.37 11.27
C ALA A 42 5.04 -7.57 12.02
N GLU A 43 4.34 -8.71 12.04
CA GLU A 43 4.87 -9.95 12.62
C GLU A 43 6.16 -10.41 11.94
N VAL A 44 6.22 -10.34 10.61
CA VAL A 44 7.44 -10.67 9.86
C VAL A 44 8.54 -9.69 10.21
N LYS A 45 8.29 -8.38 10.15
CA LYS A 45 9.28 -7.34 10.47
C LYS A 45 9.88 -7.51 11.88
N ASN A 46 9.08 -7.93 12.85
CA ASN A 46 9.53 -8.17 14.22
C ASN A 46 10.39 -9.43 14.40
N ARG A 47 10.42 -10.33 13.42
CA ARG A 47 11.21 -11.58 13.43
C ARG A 47 12.36 -11.57 12.44
N VAL A 48 12.46 -10.54 11.60
CA VAL A 48 13.55 -10.43 10.62
C VAL A 48 14.85 -10.15 11.37
N PRO A 49 15.90 -10.97 11.16
CA PRO A 49 17.22 -10.73 11.72
C PRO A 49 17.80 -9.38 11.32
N VAL A 50 18.62 -8.84 12.22
CA VAL A 50 19.44 -7.64 11.94
C VAL A 50 20.83 -8.03 11.47
N ILE A 51 21.48 -7.14 10.73
CA ILE A 51 22.78 -7.36 10.12
C ILE A 51 23.85 -6.60 10.90
N PHE A 52 24.90 -7.33 11.29
CA PHE A 52 26.12 -6.78 11.88
C PHE A 52 27.31 -7.10 11.00
N ASP A 53 28.22 -6.13 10.89
CA ASP A 53 29.45 -6.24 10.14
C ASP A 53 30.62 -6.49 11.10
N LEU A 54 31.27 -7.64 10.94
CA LEU A 54 32.52 -7.97 11.60
C LEU A 54 33.69 -7.55 10.71
N LYS A 55 34.42 -6.52 11.13
CA LYS A 55 35.55 -5.98 10.38
C LYS A 55 36.84 -6.71 10.73
N MET A 56 37.23 -7.69 9.91
CA MET A 56 38.47 -8.44 10.13
C MET A 56 39.73 -7.58 10.02
N SER A 57 39.67 -6.45 9.29
CA SER A 57 40.78 -5.49 9.23
C SER A 57 41.15 -4.91 10.60
N VAL A 58 40.16 -4.74 11.48
CA VAL A 58 40.40 -4.29 12.86
C VAL A 58 41.17 -5.36 13.64
N ASN A 59 40.91 -6.65 13.36
CA ASN A 59 41.64 -7.73 13.99
C ASN A 59 43.11 -7.71 13.60
N ASP A 60 43.38 -7.56 12.30
CA ASP A 60 44.73 -7.48 11.75
C ASP A 60 45.49 -6.27 12.33
N GLU A 61 44.82 -5.12 12.50
CA GLU A 61 45.39 -3.92 13.12
C GLU A 61 45.74 -4.14 14.60
N ILE A 62 44.82 -4.72 15.39
CA ILE A 62 45.05 -4.98 16.82
C ILE A 62 46.17 -6.00 17.03
N LEU A 63 46.19 -7.10 16.26
CA LEU A 63 47.24 -8.11 16.38
C LEU A 63 48.62 -7.53 16.03
N LYS A 64 48.68 -6.63 15.05
CA LYS A 64 49.91 -5.90 14.72
C LYS A 64 50.32 -4.94 15.84
N GLU A 65 49.38 -4.25 16.48
CA GLU A 65 49.62 -3.38 17.63
C GLU A 65 50.21 -4.17 18.81
N ILE A 66 49.66 -5.36 19.09
CA ILE A 66 50.18 -6.29 20.11
C ILE A 66 51.59 -6.73 19.78
N ASP A 67 51.85 -7.17 18.54
CA ASP A 67 53.17 -7.63 18.12
C ASP A 67 54.23 -6.53 18.27
N MET A 68 53.92 -5.30 17.86
CA MET A 68 54.81 -4.15 18.03
C MET A 68 55.06 -3.84 19.51
N PHE A 69 54.01 -3.84 20.34
CA PHE A 69 54.12 -3.62 21.77
C PHE A 69 55.00 -4.66 22.44
N LEU A 70 54.72 -5.95 22.22
CA LEU A 70 55.46 -7.04 22.81
C LEU A 70 56.94 -7.01 22.40
N THR A 71 57.23 -6.70 21.14
CA THR A 71 58.61 -6.55 20.65
C THR A 71 59.38 -5.44 21.38
N VAL A 72 58.74 -4.30 21.63
CA VAL A 72 59.33 -3.22 22.42
C VAL A 72 59.55 -3.66 23.87
N THR A 73 58.55 -4.30 24.49
CA THR A 73 58.67 -4.76 25.88
C THR A 73 59.75 -5.82 26.07
N GLU A 74 59.88 -6.78 25.13
CA GLU A 74 60.92 -7.81 25.16
C GLU A 74 62.32 -7.17 25.02
N THR A 75 62.46 -6.18 24.14
CA THR A 75 63.73 -5.45 23.95
C THR A 75 64.14 -4.68 25.21
N VAL A 76 63.21 -3.91 25.79
CA VAL A 76 63.48 -3.12 27.01
C VAL A 76 63.70 -4.01 28.22
N SER A 77 63.04 -5.17 28.29
CA SER A 77 63.17 -6.12 29.39
C SER A 77 64.56 -6.77 29.45
N GLN A 78 65.22 -6.95 28.30
CA GLN A 78 66.58 -7.48 28.19
C GLN A 78 67.68 -6.50 28.64
N GLU A 79 67.36 -5.21 28.77
CA GLU A 79 68.33 -4.23 29.26
C GLU A 79 68.54 -4.34 30.78
N GLU A 80 69.78 -4.16 31.26
CA GLU A 80 70.13 -4.07 32.69
C GLU A 80 69.76 -2.69 33.27
N ASN A 81 68.47 -2.34 33.25
CA ASN A 81 67.92 -1.10 33.81
C ASN A 81 66.95 -1.39 34.96
N GLU A 82 66.77 -0.43 35.87
CA GLU A 82 65.71 -0.48 36.90
C GLU A 82 64.32 -0.49 36.24
N VAL A 83 63.34 -1.09 36.91
CA VAL A 83 61.96 -1.25 36.40
C VAL A 83 61.33 0.10 36.03
N GLU A 84 61.60 1.15 36.80
CA GLU A 84 61.08 2.50 36.56
C GLU A 84 61.60 3.09 35.25
N GLU A 85 62.89 2.89 34.92
CA GLU A 85 63.49 3.34 33.66
C GLU A 85 63.00 2.50 32.48
N LYS A 86 62.72 1.21 32.68
CA LYS A 86 62.08 0.33 31.68
C LYS A 86 60.67 0.81 31.32
N ILE A 87 59.85 1.13 32.33
CA ILE A 87 58.50 1.67 32.14
C ILE A 87 58.54 2.98 31.36
N LYS A 88 59.47 3.88 31.71
CA LYS A 88 59.64 5.16 31.03
C LYS A 88 59.96 4.98 29.55
N LYS A 89 60.90 4.08 29.20
CA LYS A 89 61.23 3.77 27.80
C LYS A 89 60.06 3.18 27.02
N ILE A 90 59.24 2.32 27.63
CA ILE A 90 58.05 1.76 26.96
C ILE A 90 57.03 2.88 26.69
N ARG A 91 56.80 3.77 27.66
CA ARG A 91 55.92 4.93 27.51
C ARG A 91 56.39 5.89 26.40
N GLU A 92 57.69 6.12 26.28
CA GLU A 92 58.29 6.93 25.21
C GLU A 92 58.07 6.33 23.80
N ASN A 93 57.74 5.04 23.69
CA ASN A 93 57.41 4.34 22.44
C ASN A 93 55.89 4.35 22.11
N ASN A 94 55.18 5.43 22.44
CA ASN A 94 53.74 5.65 22.20
C ASN A 94 52.77 4.82 23.06
N TYR A 95 53.21 4.27 24.19
CA TYR A 95 52.36 3.49 25.12
C TYR A 95 52.10 4.23 26.45
N LEU A 96 51.89 5.55 26.37
CA LEU A 96 51.75 6.46 27.51
C LEU A 96 50.53 6.17 28.40
N GLU A 97 49.46 5.63 27.81
CA GLU A 97 48.17 5.43 28.49
C GLU A 97 48.06 4.07 29.21
N ILE A 98 49.08 3.21 29.11
CA ILE A 98 49.08 1.92 29.80
C ILE A 98 49.28 2.16 31.30
N ASP A 99 48.39 1.54 32.08
CA ASP A 99 48.50 1.51 33.54
C ASP A 99 49.86 0.94 33.98
N GLU A 100 50.45 1.58 34.97
CA GLU A 100 51.79 1.25 35.45
C GLU A 100 51.87 -0.15 36.04
N GLY A 101 50.81 -0.57 36.77
CA GLY A 101 50.72 -1.92 37.31
C GLY A 101 50.65 -2.97 36.21
N LEU A 102 49.95 -2.68 35.10
CA LEU A 102 49.92 -3.54 33.92
C LEU A 102 51.31 -3.67 33.28
N LEU A 103 52.05 -2.56 33.12
CA LEU A 103 53.41 -2.58 32.58
C LEU A 103 54.38 -3.37 33.47
N ILE A 104 54.35 -3.16 34.78
CA ILE A 104 55.16 -3.92 35.74
C ILE A 104 54.86 -5.42 35.59
N ASN A 105 53.58 -5.79 35.58
CA ASN A 105 53.19 -7.19 35.47
C ASN A 105 53.64 -7.83 34.14
N ILE A 106 53.59 -7.09 33.03
CA ILE A 106 54.07 -7.58 31.72
C ILE A 106 55.60 -7.72 31.74
N ILE A 107 56.33 -6.75 32.30
CA ILE A 107 57.80 -6.79 32.42
C ILE A 107 58.25 -7.89 33.39
N GLU A 108 57.50 -8.20 34.43
CA GLU A 108 57.86 -9.27 35.36
C GLU A 108 57.54 -10.66 34.80
N ASN A 109 56.48 -10.77 33.99
CA ASN A 109 56.00 -12.06 33.46
C ASN A 109 56.35 -12.32 31.98
N HIS A 110 57.05 -11.42 31.28
CA HIS A 110 57.47 -11.61 29.88
C HIS A 110 58.30 -12.88 29.65
N GLY A 111 59.01 -13.35 30.68
CA GLY A 111 59.82 -14.57 30.67
C GLY A 111 59.01 -15.86 30.82
N GLU A 112 57.69 -15.78 31.07
CA GLU A 112 56.82 -16.94 31.15
C GLU A 112 56.70 -17.59 29.76
N GLN A 113 56.96 -18.89 29.69
CA GLN A 113 57.06 -19.61 28.43
C GLN A 113 55.76 -19.44 27.63
N LYS A 114 55.87 -18.82 26.44
CA LYS A 114 54.77 -18.56 25.49
C LYS A 114 53.77 -17.45 25.87
N TYR A 115 54.13 -16.48 26.72
CA TYR A 115 53.22 -15.35 27.04
C TYR A 115 52.63 -14.66 25.79
N ARG A 116 53.49 -14.32 24.82
CA ARG A 116 53.12 -13.73 23.52
C ARG A 116 52.07 -14.56 22.78
N GLU A 117 52.34 -15.87 22.62
CA GLU A 117 51.44 -16.80 21.92
C GLU A 117 50.06 -16.88 22.62
N LYS A 118 50.04 -16.92 23.96
CA LYS A 118 48.79 -16.96 24.74
C LYS A 118 47.99 -15.65 24.62
N LEU A 119 48.66 -14.50 24.62
CA LEU A 119 48.02 -13.19 24.47
C LEU A 119 47.42 -13.02 23.08
N GLU A 120 48.20 -13.29 22.03
CA GLU A 120 47.76 -13.21 20.64
C GLU A 120 46.60 -14.18 20.36
N ASP A 121 46.64 -15.41 20.88
CA ASP A 121 45.58 -16.40 20.74
C ASP A 121 44.29 -15.96 21.47
N THR A 122 44.41 -15.49 22.72
CA THR A 122 43.26 -14.99 23.50
C THR A 122 42.58 -13.80 22.80
N VAL A 123 43.37 -12.83 22.33
CA VAL A 123 42.84 -11.67 21.62
C VAL A 123 42.21 -12.09 20.29
N SER A 124 42.86 -12.98 19.54
CA SER A 124 42.33 -13.53 18.29
C SER A 124 41.00 -14.24 18.50
N PHE A 125 40.86 -15.02 19.57
CA PHE A 125 39.63 -15.73 19.92
C PHE A 125 38.45 -14.76 20.11
N ILE A 126 38.63 -13.71 20.90
CA ILE A 126 37.59 -12.70 21.16
C ILE A 126 37.23 -11.96 19.87
N LEU A 127 38.23 -11.50 19.12
CA LEU A 127 38.01 -10.74 17.89
C LEU A 127 37.33 -11.58 16.80
N ASN A 128 37.62 -12.88 16.70
CA ASN A 128 36.96 -13.76 15.73
C ASN A 128 35.49 -14.05 16.06
N ARG A 129 35.10 -13.97 17.33
CA ARG A 129 33.69 -14.02 17.76
C ARG A 129 32.96 -12.71 17.53
N GLY A 130 33.69 -11.60 17.54
CA GLY A 130 33.14 -10.27 17.35
C GLY A 130 32.84 -9.60 18.68
N LEU A 131 33.60 -8.55 18.96
CA LEU A 131 33.47 -7.70 20.13
C LEU A 131 32.64 -6.48 19.76
N SER A 132 31.47 -6.35 20.38
CA SER A 132 30.60 -5.19 20.18
C SER A 132 30.84 -4.10 21.22
N ALA A 133 30.66 -2.85 20.80
CA ALA A 133 30.58 -1.70 21.70
C ALA A 133 29.22 -1.59 22.41
N LEU A 134 28.19 -2.29 21.92
CA LEU A 134 26.87 -2.29 22.52
C LEU A 134 26.87 -3.18 23.77
N GLY A 135 26.19 -2.76 24.82
CA GLY A 135 25.97 -3.55 26.04
C GLY A 135 24.85 -4.57 25.91
N ARG A 136 24.68 -5.44 26.91
CA ARG A 136 23.71 -6.56 26.85
C ARG A 136 22.28 -6.09 26.67
N ASP A 137 21.90 -5.02 27.36
CA ASP A 137 20.54 -4.44 27.30
C ASP A 137 20.18 -3.95 25.89
N GLN A 138 21.17 -3.43 25.15
CA GLN A 138 20.98 -2.96 23.78
C GLN A 138 20.87 -4.11 22.79
N PHE A 139 21.42 -5.28 23.11
CA PHE A 139 21.27 -6.50 22.31
C PHE A 139 19.98 -7.25 22.58
N GLN A 140 19.38 -7.09 23.77
CA GLN A 140 18.14 -7.77 24.15
C GLN A 140 16.99 -7.50 23.16
N MET A 141 16.97 -6.33 22.52
CA MET A 141 15.96 -6.01 21.49
C MET A 141 16.08 -6.85 20.20
N TYR A 142 17.17 -7.59 20.05
CA TYR A 142 17.46 -8.46 18.91
C TYR A 142 17.39 -9.95 19.27
N ASP A 143 17.25 -10.32 20.54
CA ASP A 143 17.24 -11.73 21.00
C ASP A 143 16.18 -12.57 20.27
N GLU A 144 14.99 -11.99 20.03
CA GLU A 144 13.89 -12.69 19.33
C GLU A 144 14.03 -12.68 17.79
N ARG A 145 14.88 -11.81 17.24
CA ARG A 145 15.07 -11.61 15.79
C ARG A 145 16.17 -12.47 15.22
N GLY A 146 17.20 -12.75 16.02
CA GLY A 146 18.46 -13.33 15.57
C GLY A 146 19.33 -12.32 14.81
N ILE A 147 20.57 -12.73 14.54
CA ILE A 147 21.58 -11.87 13.93
C ILE A 147 22.14 -12.55 12.67
N ILE A 148 22.34 -11.73 11.65
CA ILE A 148 23.12 -12.06 10.47
C ILE A 148 24.47 -11.36 10.63
N LEU A 149 25.54 -12.14 10.60
CA LEU A 149 26.91 -11.67 10.69
C LEU A 149 27.53 -11.63 9.29
N ASN A 150 27.95 -10.46 8.86
CA ASN A 150 28.80 -10.29 7.68
C ASN A 150 30.26 -10.24 8.14
N ARG A 151 31.03 -11.28 7.83
CA ARG A 151 32.48 -11.28 8.05
C ARG A 151 33.13 -10.62 6.85
N ILE A 152 33.68 -9.42 7.06
CA ILE A 152 34.26 -8.60 6.02
C ILE A 152 35.78 -8.79 6.03
N LYS A 153 36.29 -9.43 4.99
CA LYS A 153 37.71 -9.55 4.68
C LYS A 153 38.01 -8.83 3.36
N ILE A 154 39.27 -8.49 3.13
CA ILE A 154 39.68 -7.80 1.89
C ILE A 154 39.26 -8.66 0.68
N GLY A 155 38.33 -8.15 -0.13
CA GLY A 155 37.85 -8.79 -1.35
C GLY A 155 36.77 -9.87 -1.15
N GLU A 156 36.32 -10.14 0.09
CA GLU A 156 35.36 -11.20 0.39
C GLU A 156 34.43 -10.81 1.55
N ILE A 157 33.13 -11.01 1.37
CA ILE A 157 32.13 -10.89 2.43
C ILE A 157 31.44 -12.25 2.55
N THR A 158 31.54 -12.88 3.72
CA THR A 158 30.80 -14.10 4.04
C THR A 158 29.69 -13.79 5.02
N GLN A 159 28.51 -14.39 4.77
CA GLN A 159 27.31 -14.13 5.55
C GLN A 159 26.91 -15.40 6.32
N GLU A 160 26.75 -15.27 7.63
CA GLU A 160 26.40 -16.35 8.54
C GLU A 160 25.22 -15.93 9.42
N LYS A 161 24.31 -16.86 9.71
CA LYS A 161 23.28 -16.63 10.73
C LYS A 161 23.79 -17.14 12.06
N ILE A 162 23.84 -16.27 13.05
CA ILE A 162 24.37 -16.56 14.38
C ILE A 162 23.36 -16.23 15.48
N GLU A 163 23.58 -16.81 16.66
CA GLU A 163 22.86 -16.45 17.87
C GLU A 163 23.61 -15.35 18.64
N MET A 164 22.87 -14.53 19.40
CA MET A 164 23.47 -13.47 20.20
C MET A 164 24.47 -13.99 21.24
N THR A 165 24.23 -15.20 21.76
CA THR A 165 25.10 -15.90 22.71
C THR A 165 26.50 -16.20 22.17
N GLN A 166 26.69 -16.14 20.85
CA GLN A 166 27.98 -16.40 20.20
C GLN A 166 28.86 -15.15 20.11
N LEU A 167 28.29 -13.97 20.35
CA LEU A 167 28.98 -12.68 20.29
C LEU A 167 29.53 -12.27 21.66
N VAL A 168 30.59 -11.46 21.66
CA VAL A 168 31.17 -10.90 22.89
C VAL A 168 30.68 -9.47 23.07
N VAL A 169 30.13 -9.20 24.25
CA VAL A 169 29.60 -7.89 24.66
C VAL A 169 30.62 -7.21 25.56
N TRP A 170 30.75 -5.88 25.46
CA TRP A 170 31.74 -5.12 26.22
C TRP A 170 31.63 -5.31 27.75
N ASP A 171 30.40 -5.37 28.27
CA ASP A 171 30.14 -5.50 29.71
C ASP A 171 30.61 -6.86 30.28
N GLU A 172 30.65 -7.89 29.45
CA GLU A 172 31.01 -9.27 29.81
C GLU A 172 32.44 -9.62 29.33
N LEU A 173 33.19 -8.62 28.81
CA LEU A 173 34.46 -8.83 28.13
C LEU A 173 35.50 -9.50 29.04
N LEU A 174 35.74 -8.93 30.22
CA LEU A 174 36.76 -9.42 31.15
C LEU A 174 36.44 -10.84 31.65
N GLU A 175 35.16 -11.14 31.89
CA GLU A 175 34.70 -12.48 32.29
C GLU A 175 34.91 -13.48 31.15
N THR A 176 34.56 -13.11 29.92
CA THR A 176 34.73 -13.96 28.73
C THR A 176 36.20 -14.26 28.46
N VAL A 177 37.07 -13.24 28.56
CA VAL A 177 38.52 -13.35 28.40
C VAL A 177 39.11 -14.27 29.47
N ASN A 178 38.83 -14.01 30.75
CA ASN A 178 39.36 -14.83 31.84
C ASN A 178 38.83 -16.28 31.77
N GLY A 179 37.57 -16.47 31.39
CA GLY A 179 36.98 -17.79 31.17
C GLY A 179 37.73 -18.58 30.10
N TYR A 180 38.04 -17.95 28.95
CA TYR A 180 38.84 -18.57 27.89
C TYR A 180 40.25 -18.95 28.37
N ILE A 181 40.93 -18.05 29.09
CA ILE A 181 42.28 -18.28 29.61
C ILE A 181 42.29 -19.47 30.58
N ILE A 182 41.34 -19.52 31.53
CA ILE A 182 41.25 -20.58 32.53
C ILE A 182 40.98 -21.94 31.88
N GLU A 183 40.14 -21.97 30.84
CA GLU A 183 39.79 -23.22 30.14
C GLU A 183 40.97 -23.78 29.33
N ASN A 184 41.72 -22.91 28.64
CA ASN A 184 42.77 -23.30 27.69
C ASN A 184 44.18 -23.39 28.30
N TYR A 185 44.47 -22.64 29.36
CA TYR A 185 45.81 -22.55 29.97
C TYR A 185 45.76 -22.92 31.47
N LYS A 186 45.46 -24.19 31.74
CA LYS A 186 45.25 -24.73 33.10
C LYS A 186 46.48 -24.69 34.00
N GLU A 187 47.66 -24.51 33.41
CA GLU A 187 48.93 -24.37 34.10
C GLU A 187 49.12 -23.00 34.75
N LEU A 188 48.33 -22.00 34.37
CA LEU A 188 48.43 -20.64 34.91
C LEU A 188 47.81 -20.56 36.31
N ASN A 189 48.46 -19.83 37.21
CA ASN A 189 47.89 -19.47 38.51
C ASN A 189 46.90 -18.29 38.36
N ALA A 190 46.15 -17.97 39.43
CA ALA A 190 45.16 -16.90 39.40
C ALA A 190 45.76 -15.50 39.11
N GLU A 191 47.02 -15.28 39.49
CA GLU A 191 47.75 -14.03 39.22
C GLU A 191 48.02 -13.88 37.72
N ASN A 192 48.56 -14.90 37.08
CA ASN A 192 48.93 -14.90 35.66
C ASN A 192 47.69 -14.82 34.76
N VAL A 193 46.58 -15.47 35.17
CA VAL A 193 45.28 -15.31 34.50
C VAL A 193 44.83 -13.86 34.52
N ARG A 194 44.90 -13.20 35.68
CA ARG A 194 44.51 -11.79 35.84
C ARG A 194 45.39 -10.86 35.00
N VAL A 195 46.71 -11.09 34.98
CA VAL A 195 47.66 -10.28 34.20
C VAL A 195 47.41 -10.43 32.71
N LEU A 196 47.30 -11.67 32.22
CA LEU A 196 47.04 -11.96 30.81
C LEU A 196 45.67 -11.42 30.38
N GLY A 197 44.64 -11.58 31.21
CA GLY A 197 43.30 -11.07 30.94
C GLY A 197 43.23 -9.55 30.88
N ASN A 198 43.89 -8.85 31.79
CA ASN A 198 43.98 -7.38 31.77
C ASN A 198 44.76 -6.89 30.54
N SER A 199 45.83 -7.61 30.18
CA SER A 199 46.62 -7.30 28.99
C SER A 199 45.81 -7.49 27.71
N ALA A 200 45.10 -8.61 27.57
CA ALA A 200 44.21 -8.86 26.43
C ALA A 200 43.12 -7.79 26.33
N THR A 201 42.47 -7.47 27.46
CA THR A 201 41.39 -6.47 27.52
C THR A 201 41.87 -5.07 27.12
N TYR A 202 43.12 -4.70 27.43
CA TYR A 202 43.68 -3.41 27.06
C TYR A 202 43.75 -3.19 25.53
N PHE A 203 44.16 -4.22 24.77
CA PHE A 203 44.32 -4.12 23.32
C PHE A 203 43.00 -4.29 22.55
N LEU A 204 42.01 -4.94 23.16
CA LEU A 204 40.75 -5.24 22.51
C LEU A 204 39.96 -3.96 22.24
N LYS A 205 39.59 -3.76 20.97
CA LYS A 205 38.72 -2.68 20.50
C LYS A 205 37.51 -3.29 19.79
N PRO A 206 36.33 -2.63 19.81
CA PRO A 206 35.17 -3.14 19.10
C PRO A 206 35.43 -3.33 17.61
N ASN A 207 35.12 -4.51 17.09
CA ASN A 207 35.26 -4.86 15.67
C ASN A 207 33.92 -5.29 15.04
N LEU A 208 32.85 -5.36 15.84
CA LEU A 208 31.51 -5.73 15.43
C LEU A 208 30.59 -4.50 15.45
N PHE A 209 30.05 -4.14 14.29
CA PHE A 209 29.26 -2.92 14.11
C PHE A 209 27.87 -3.21 13.53
N TYR A 210 26.84 -2.57 14.07
CA TYR A 210 25.48 -2.68 13.51
C TYR A 210 25.41 -1.99 12.14
N ASN A 211 25.02 -2.73 11.10
CA ASN A 211 24.81 -2.18 9.77
C ASN A 211 23.33 -1.86 9.56
N ASN A 212 22.97 -0.60 9.86
CA ASN A 212 21.59 -0.15 9.75
C ASN A 212 21.06 -0.17 8.30
N GLU A 213 21.91 0.16 7.32
CA GLU A 213 21.50 0.26 5.91
C GLU A 213 21.15 -1.12 5.35
N GLU A 214 22.04 -2.11 5.50
CA GLU A 214 21.77 -3.47 5.06
C GLU A 214 20.65 -4.12 5.87
N SER A 215 20.54 -3.85 7.18
CA SER A 215 19.42 -4.34 8.00
C SER A 215 18.06 -3.83 7.49
N ILE A 216 17.95 -2.55 7.15
CA ILE A 216 16.73 -1.96 6.59
C ILE A 216 16.42 -2.58 5.22
N LYS A 217 17.42 -2.69 4.36
CA LYS A 217 17.28 -3.28 3.03
C LYS A 217 16.81 -4.73 3.10
N TYR A 218 17.45 -5.54 3.94
CA TYR A 218 17.06 -6.93 4.18
C TYR A 218 15.63 -7.04 4.73
N SER A 219 15.25 -6.18 5.68
CA SER A 219 13.88 -6.11 6.20
C SER A 219 12.85 -5.80 5.12
N ILE A 220 13.14 -4.87 4.21
CA ILE A 220 12.27 -4.53 3.08
C ILE A 220 12.12 -5.74 2.14
N GLU A 221 13.21 -6.44 1.83
CA GLU A 221 13.19 -7.62 0.98
C GLU A 221 12.36 -8.76 1.57
N GLU A 222 12.50 -9.03 2.88
CA GLU A 222 11.69 -10.03 3.58
C GLU A 222 10.20 -9.64 3.64
N VAL A 223 9.89 -8.37 3.90
CA VAL A 223 8.51 -7.86 3.90
C VAL A 223 7.88 -7.98 2.51
N ARG A 224 8.63 -7.77 1.44
CA ARG A 224 8.14 -7.93 0.05
C ARG A 224 7.75 -9.36 -0.29
N LYS A 225 8.32 -10.36 0.40
CA LYS A 225 7.98 -11.79 0.20
C LYS A 225 6.63 -12.16 0.84
N VAL A 226 6.07 -11.30 1.69
CA VAL A 226 4.79 -11.56 2.37
C VAL A 226 3.63 -11.44 1.38
N LYS A 227 2.95 -12.56 1.12
CA LYS A 227 1.75 -12.59 0.29
C LYS A 227 0.58 -11.91 1.01
N PRO A 228 -0.24 -11.10 0.31
CA PRO A 228 -1.43 -10.50 0.89
C PRO A 228 -2.43 -11.58 1.31
N ILE A 229 -3.08 -11.38 2.46
CA ILE A 229 -4.14 -12.26 2.95
C ILE A 229 -5.43 -11.93 2.21
N LEU A 230 -6.05 -12.95 1.62
CA LEU A 230 -7.25 -12.84 0.81
C LEU A 230 -8.46 -13.38 1.58
N ASN A 231 -9.53 -12.58 1.66
CA ASN A 231 -10.79 -12.99 2.24
C ASN A 231 -11.87 -13.03 1.14
N THR A 232 -12.83 -13.94 1.28
CA THR A 232 -13.93 -14.10 0.33
C THR A 232 -15.26 -13.75 0.98
N ILE A 233 -15.96 -12.81 0.37
CA ILE A 233 -17.35 -12.48 0.67
C ILE A 233 -18.23 -13.39 -0.17
N LYS A 234 -19.10 -14.18 0.46
CA LYS A 234 -20.02 -15.08 -0.24
C LYS A 234 -21.19 -14.32 -0.89
N LYS A 235 -21.68 -14.84 -2.00
CA LYS A 235 -22.91 -14.35 -2.65
C LYS A 235 -24.06 -14.33 -1.65
N GLY A 236 -24.80 -13.24 -1.61
CA GLY A 236 -25.95 -13.06 -0.71
C GLY A 236 -25.58 -12.68 0.72
N ALA A 237 -24.28 -12.60 1.05
CA ALA A 237 -23.86 -12.09 2.36
C ALA A 237 -24.18 -10.59 2.48
N ILE A 238 -24.78 -10.22 3.61
CA ILE A 238 -24.97 -8.82 4.00
C ILE A 238 -23.64 -8.30 4.53
N VAL A 239 -23.12 -7.25 3.91
CA VAL A 239 -21.81 -6.68 4.23
C VAL A 239 -21.93 -5.44 5.09
N ILE A 240 -22.95 -4.60 4.83
CA ILE A 240 -23.31 -3.45 5.65
C ILE A 240 -24.84 -3.46 5.77
N ARG A 241 -25.37 -3.33 6.98
CA ARG A 241 -26.81 -3.24 7.23
C ARG A 241 -27.30 -1.79 7.13
N HIS A 242 -28.59 -1.61 6.85
CA HIS A 242 -29.27 -0.33 6.96
C HIS A 242 -29.06 0.27 8.36
N GLY A 243 -28.66 1.54 8.41
CA GLY A 243 -28.36 2.27 9.65
C GLY A 243 -27.00 1.96 10.26
N GLU A 244 -26.19 1.07 9.66
CA GLU A 244 -24.83 0.78 10.13
C GLU A 244 -23.85 1.85 9.65
N VAL A 245 -22.92 2.23 10.53
CA VAL A 245 -21.86 3.20 10.22
C VAL A 245 -20.72 2.51 9.48
N ILE A 246 -20.24 3.14 8.42
CA ILE A 246 -19.13 2.61 7.63
C ILE A 246 -17.81 2.88 8.36
N ASN A 247 -17.21 1.80 8.85
CA ASN A 247 -15.95 1.79 9.58
C ASN A 247 -14.80 1.23 8.72
N ASP A 248 -13.58 1.27 9.26
CA ASP A 248 -12.37 0.76 8.57
C ASP A 248 -12.41 -0.74 8.27
N GLU A 249 -13.27 -1.50 8.93
CA GLU A 249 -13.42 -2.94 8.69
C GLU A 249 -14.33 -3.25 7.49
N ASN A 250 -15.43 -2.52 7.37
CA ASN A 250 -16.44 -2.75 6.35
C ASN A 250 -16.16 -1.95 5.06
N PHE A 251 -15.41 -0.85 5.15
CA PHE A 251 -15.06 -0.03 3.99
C PHE A 251 -14.26 -0.78 2.90
N PRO A 252 -13.25 -1.62 3.21
CA PRO A 252 -12.58 -2.45 2.19
C PRO A 252 -13.54 -3.44 1.51
N LYS A 253 -14.47 -4.04 2.28
CA LYS A 253 -15.49 -4.96 1.75
C LYS A 253 -16.42 -4.22 0.78
N LEU A 254 -16.88 -3.03 1.15
CA LEU A 254 -17.68 -2.14 0.31
C LEU A 254 -16.95 -1.77 -0.98
N LYS A 255 -15.68 -1.35 -0.89
CA LYS A 255 -14.86 -0.98 -2.04
C LYS A 255 -14.71 -2.16 -3.02
N ALA A 256 -14.51 -3.37 -2.50
CA ALA A 256 -14.46 -4.57 -3.31
C ALA A 256 -15.80 -4.83 -4.04
N ILE A 257 -16.94 -4.70 -3.36
CA ILE A 257 -18.26 -4.83 -3.99
C ILE A 257 -18.47 -3.78 -5.08
N THR A 258 -18.13 -2.51 -4.82
CA THR A 258 -18.27 -1.42 -5.81
C THR A 258 -17.41 -1.65 -7.05
N LEU A 259 -16.15 -2.09 -6.88
CA LEU A 259 -15.25 -2.42 -7.98
C LEU A 259 -15.81 -3.56 -8.84
N TYR A 260 -16.31 -4.63 -8.22
CA TYR A 260 -16.84 -5.80 -8.94
C TYR A 260 -18.22 -5.58 -9.57
N THR A 261 -19.01 -4.65 -9.03
CA THR A 261 -20.35 -4.33 -9.54
C THR A 261 -20.28 -3.34 -10.70
N SER A 262 -19.26 -2.47 -10.77
CA SER A 262 -19.05 -1.49 -11.85
C SER A 262 -18.53 -2.10 -13.17
N ASN A 263 -19.13 -3.19 -13.67
CA ASN A 263 -18.82 -3.69 -15.01
C ASN A 263 -19.71 -3.01 -16.06
N PHE A 264 -19.08 -2.28 -16.98
CA PHE A 264 -19.72 -1.67 -18.13
C PHE A 264 -20.18 -2.77 -19.10
N ASN A 265 -21.50 -2.93 -19.28
CA ASN A 265 -22.03 -3.92 -20.21
C ASN A 265 -21.97 -3.39 -21.65
N LEU A 266 -20.82 -3.58 -22.31
CA LEU A 266 -20.58 -3.12 -23.67
C LEU A 266 -21.65 -3.62 -24.66
N LYS A 267 -22.11 -4.87 -24.51
CA LYS A 267 -23.17 -5.45 -25.36
C LYS A 267 -24.49 -4.69 -25.22
N ALA A 268 -24.87 -4.32 -23.99
CA ALA A 268 -26.08 -3.55 -23.76
C ALA A 268 -25.97 -2.12 -24.33
N VAL A 269 -24.82 -1.47 -24.17
CA VAL A 269 -24.58 -0.12 -24.70
C VAL A 269 -24.63 -0.13 -26.24
N VAL A 270 -23.98 -1.11 -26.87
CA VAL A 270 -24.04 -1.29 -28.33
C VAL A 270 -25.47 -1.57 -28.80
N GLY A 271 -26.21 -2.43 -28.09
CA GLY A 271 -27.62 -2.73 -28.40
C GLY A 271 -28.52 -1.49 -28.34
N ILE A 272 -28.38 -0.67 -27.28
CA ILE A 272 -29.11 0.60 -27.15
C ILE A 272 -28.72 1.56 -28.27
N GLY A 273 -27.43 1.66 -28.61
CA GLY A 273 -26.95 2.49 -29.71
C GLY A 273 -27.57 2.10 -31.07
N ILE A 274 -27.59 0.80 -31.39
CA ILE A 274 -28.21 0.28 -32.62
C ILE A 274 -29.72 0.57 -32.63
N PHE A 275 -30.41 0.36 -31.51
CA PHE A 275 -31.84 0.63 -31.40
C PHE A 275 -32.16 2.12 -31.60
N LEU A 276 -31.36 3.02 -31.02
CA LEU A 276 -31.51 4.46 -31.21
C LEU A 276 -31.28 4.90 -32.66
N LEU A 277 -30.25 4.34 -33.32
CA LEU A 277 -30.00 4.60 -34.73
C LEU A 277 -31.15 4.12 -35.62
N LEU A 278 -31.70 2.94 -35.34
CA LEU A 278 -32.88 2.43 -36.03
C LEU A 278 -34.09 3.34 -35.83
N LEU A 279 -34.30 3.82 -34.61
CA LEU A 279 -35.41 4.71 -34.27
C LEU A 279 -35.28 6.07 -34.97
N LEU A 280 -34.09 6.66 -34.98
CA LEU A 280 -33.77 7.87 -35.76
C LEU A 280 -33.94 7.65 -37.27
N TYR A 281 -33.56 6.48 -37.79
CA TYR A 281 -33.79 6.14 -39.18
C TYR A 281 -35.29 6.06 -39.51
N LEU A 282 -36.08 5.37 -38.68
CA LEU A 282 -37.54 5.29 -38.85
C LEU A 282 -38.21 6.68 -38.73
N ALA A 283 -37.64 7.58 -37.94
CA ALA A 283 -38.07 8.98 -37.85
C ALA A 283 -38.01 9.73 -39.19
N THR A 284 -37.09 9.34 -40.07
CA THR A 284 -36.86 10.01 -41.36
C THR A 284 -37.86 9.56 -42.42
N VAL A 285 -38.38 8.33 -42.31
CA VAL A 285 -39.27 7.70 -43.32
C VAL A 285 -40.50 8.56 -43.66
N PRO A 286 -41.22 9.19 -42.71
CA PRO A 286 -42.40 10.01 -43.00
C PRO A 286 -42.12 11.30 -43.79
N PHE A 287 -40.85 11.67 -43.98
CA PHE A 287 -40.40 12.90 -44.65
C PHE A 287 -39.91 12.69 -46.08
N PHE A 288 -39.94 11.45 -46.57
CA PHE A 288 -39.73 11.17 -47.98
C PHE A 288 -41.03 11.42 -48.75
N ASP A 289 -40.95 12.26 -49.79
CA ASP A 289 -42.03 12.47 -50.75
C ASP A 289 -42.18 11.26 -51.69
N GLU A 290 -43.23 11.23 -52.52
CA GLU A 290 -43.55 10.11 -53.45
C GLU A 290 -42.40 9.77 -54.43
N VAL A 291 -41.50 10.73 -54.69
CA VAL A 291 -40.30 10.58 -55.53
C VAL A 291 -39.03 10.37 -54.68
N SER A 292 -39.17 9.94 -53.43
CA SER A 292 -38.09 9.70 -52.46
C SER A 292 -37.16 10.90 -52.21
N ARG A 293 -37.69 12.13 -52.34
CA ARG A 293 -36.97 13.35 -51.95
C ARG A 293 -37.30 13.66 -50.50
N LEU A 294 -36.26 13.87 -49.68
CA LEU A 294 -36.43 14.22 -48.28
C LEU A 294 -36.74 15.73 -48.16
N ASP A 295 -37.80 16.08 -47.45
CA ASP A 295 -38.10 17.48 -47.10
C ASP A 295 -37.13 17.95 -46.01
N VAL A 296 -35.96 18.43 -46.45
CA VAL A 296 -34.83 18.82 -45.58
C VAL A 296 -35.25 19.87 -44.56
N LYS A 297 -36.14 20.80 -44.92
CA LYS A 297 -36.59 21.85 -44.00
C LYS A 297 -37.39 21.27 -42.85
N LYS A 298 -38.41 20.46 -43.14
CA LYS A 298 -39.22 19.80 -42.09
C LYS A 298 -38.37 18.84 -41.26
N TYR A 299 -37.44 18.12 -41.88
CA TYR A 299 -36.54 17.23 -41.15
C TYR A 299 -35.62 17.98 -40.17
N ILE A 300 -35.02 19.10 -40.59
CA ILE A 300 -34.22 19.96 -39.70
C ILE A 300 -35.06 20.47 -38.53
N PHE A 301 -36.32 20.86 -38.76
CA PHE A 301 -37.22 21.24 -37.67
C PHE A 301 -37.52 20.08 -36.72
N LEU A 302 -37.69 18.85 -37.22
CA LEU A 302 -37.93 17.67 -36.37
C LEU A 302 -36.72 17.42 -35.47
N VAL A 303 -35.52 17.44 -36.05
CA VAL A 303 -34.27 17.28 -35.31
C VAL A 303 -34.12 18.39 -34.28
N SER A 304 -34.42 19.65 -34.64
CA SER A 304 -34.37 20.79 -33.71
C SER A 304 -35.34 20.63 -32.53
N PHE A 305 -36.61 20.26 -32.78
CA PHE A 305 -37.60 19.98 -31.74
C PHE A 305 -37.15 18.82 -30.83
N THR A 306 -36.56 17.78 -31.42
CA THR A 306 -36.06 16.62 -30.68
C THR A 306 -34.89 17.01 -29.77
N ILE A 307 -33.87 17.68 -30.31
CA ILE A 307 -32.70 18.15 -29.56
C ILE A 307 -33.13 19.11 -28.45
N PHE A 308 -34.02 20.06 -28.75
CA PHE A 308 -34.52 21.01 -27.74
C PHE A 308 -35.22 20.28 -26.59
N THR A 309 -36.10 19.32 -26.89
CA THR A 309 -36.84 18.57 -25.87
C THR A 309 -35.92 17.68 -25.05
N VAL A 310 -34.97 17.00 -25.69
CA VAL A 310 -33.96 16.15 -25.03
C VAL A 310 -33.05 16.99 -24.14
N PHE A 311 -32.59 18.15 -24.62
CA PHE A 311 -31.76 19.06 -23.85
C PHE A 311 -32.51 19.63 -22.65
N TYR A 312 -33.76 20.04 -22.84
CA TYR A 312 -34.61 20.49 -21.73
C TYR A 312 -34.80 19.39 -20.68
N ALA A 313 -35.13 18.17 -21.11
CA ALA A 313 -35.28 17.03 -20.21
C ALA A 313 -33.97 16.70 -19.47
N TYR A 314 -32.83 16.83 -20.14
CA TYR A 314 -31.51 16.70 -19.49
C TYR A 314 -31.31 17.77 -18.40
N LEU A 315 -31.67 19.03 -18.64
CA LEU A 315 -31.59 20.06 -17.59
C LEU A 315 -32.48 19.72 -16.38
N ILE A 316 -33.67 19.15 -16.61
CA ILE A 316 -34.54 18.69 -15.53
C ILE A 316 -33.91 17.51 -14.77
N SER A 317 -33.23 16.58 -15.45
CA SER A 317 -32.62 15.42 -14.78
C SER A 317 -31.45 15.77 -13.87
N LEU A 318 -30.86 16.97 -14.02
CA LEU A 318 -29.83 17.48 -13.11
C LEU A 318 -30.39 17.91 -11.74
N ILE A 319 -31.71 18.06 -11.59
CA ILE A 319 -32.35 18.46 -10.34
C ILE A 319 -32.46 17.23 -9.41
N LYS A 320 -31.67 17.23 -8.32
CA LYS A 320 -31.47 16.05 -7.44
C LYS A 320 -32.66 15.65 -6.55
N SER A 321 -33.77 16.37 -6.56
CA SER A 321 -34.85 16.20 -5.56
C SER A 321 -36.24 16.37 -6.16
N LEU A 322 -36.68 15.39 -6.96
CA LEU A 322 -38.08 15.29 -7.37
C LEU A 322 -38.91 14.66 -6.23
N PRO A 323 -40.11 15.18 -5.91
CA PRO A 323 -40.97 14.55 -4.91
C PRO A 323 -41.31 13.11 -5.30
N PRO A 324 -41.35 12.14 -4.35
CA PRO A 324 -41.52 10.72 -4.66
C PRO A 324 -42.83 10.35 -5.39
N TYR A 325 -43.84 11.22 -5.30
CA TYR A 325 -45.16 11.04 -5.88
C TYR A 325 -45.32 11.67 -7.27
N VAL A 326 -44.29 12.33 -7.82
CA VAL A 326 -44.34 12.95 -9.15
C VAL A 326 -43.35 12.27 -10.08
N THR A 327 -43.83 11.79 -11.23
CA THR A 327 -42.96 11.18 -12.24
C THR A 327 -42.20 12.25 -13.01
N PHE A 328 -40.97 11.93 -13.43
CA PHE A 328 -40.13 12.81 -14.25
C PHE A 328 -40.87 13.33 -15.49
N GLY A 329 -41.72 12.50 -16.10
CA GLY A 329 -42.52 12.83 -17.27
C GLY A 329 -43.43 14.06 -17.11
N VAL A 330 -43.88 14.39 -15.89
CA VAL A 330 -44.74 15.56 -15.63
C VAL A 330 -44.02 16.88 -15.88
N PHE A 331 -42.70 16.92 -15.64
CA PHE A 331 -41.90 18.14 -15.80
C PHE A 331 -41.46 18.38 -17.25
N VAL A 332 -41.59 17.39 -18.13
CA VAL A 332 -41.23 17.53 -19.55
C VAL A 332 -42.47 17.96 -20.34
N PRO A 333 -42.46 19.14 -21.01
CA PRO A 333 -43.63 19.69 -21.69
C PRO A 333 -43.93 19.00 -23.03
N ILE A 334 -43.98 17.67 -23.06
CA ILE A 334 -44.10 16.88 -24.29
C ILE A 334 -45.39 17.19 -25.06
N ALA A 335 -46.50 17.39 -24.33
CA ALA A 335 -47.77 17.78 -24.93
C ALA A 335 -47.65 19.13 -25.66
N GLY A 336 -47.04 20.13 -25.03
CA GLY A 336 -46.83 21.46 -25.64
C GLY A 336 -45.95 21.40 -26.89
N VAL A 337 -44.87 20.61 -26.84
CA VAL A 337 -43.99 20.37 -28.00
C VAL A 337 -44.77 19.74 -29.16
N ILE A 338 -45.58 18.72 -28.88
CA ILE A 338 -46.35 17.98 -29.89
C ILE A 338 -47.53 18.81 -30.43
N MET A 339 -48.20 19.60 -29.59
CA MET A 339 -49.25 20.52 -30.03
C MET A 339 -48.69 21.59 -30.97
N THR A 340 -47.55 22.18 -30.60
CA THR A 340 -46.86 23.17 -31.46
C THR A 340 -46.48 22.57 -32.80
N ALA A 341 -45.97 21.34 -32.78
CA ALA A 341 -45.65 20.56 -33.96
C ALA A 341 -46.87 20.26 -34.84
N GLU A 342 -48.03 19.90 -34.26
CA GLU A 342 -49.27 19.59 -35.00
C GLU A 342 -49.80 20.82 -35.74
N VAL A 343 -49.76 21.99 -35.09
CA VAL A 343 -50.24 23.26 -35.68
C VAL A 343 -49.35 23.73 -36.83
N LEU A 344 -48.02 23.67 -36.65
CA LEU A 344 -47.06 24.23 -37.62
C LEU A 344 -46.79 23.30 -38.80
N PHE A 345 -46.66 22.00 -38.57
CA PHE A 345 -46.11 21.05 -39.54
C PHE A 345 -47.07 19.91 -39.91
N LYS A 346 -48.28 19.91 -39.35
CA LYS A 346 -49.36 18.93 -39.60
C LYS A 346 -49.04 17.51 -39.10
N ARG A 347 -50.04 16.63 -39.25
CA ARG A 347 -50.13 15.28 -38.64
C ARG A 347 -48.91 14.38 -38.77
N ARG A 348 -48.26 14.36 -39.94
CA ARG A 348 -47.12 13.45 -40.18
C ARG A 348 -45.92 13.80 -39.27
N PHE A 349 -45.68 15.08 -39.05
CA PHE A 349 -44.56 15.58 -38.25
C PHE A 349 -44.79 15.37 -36.74
N SER A 350 -45.97 15.77 -36.25
CA SER A 350 -46.34 15.67 -34.83
C SER A 350 -46.47 14.23 -34.34
N MET A 351 -47.03 13.33 -35.15
CA MET A 351 -47.10 11.89 -34.83
C MET A 351 -45.71 11.27 -34.70
N THR A 352 -44.78 11.67 -35.57
CA THR A 352 -43.40 11.18 -35.51
C THR A 352 -42.75 11.60 -34.19
N LEU A 353 -42.92 12.85 -33.76
CA LEU A 353 -42.44 13.30 -32.44
C LEU A 353 -43.14 12.58 -31.28
N ALA A 354 -44.46 12.35 -31.36
CA ALA A 354 -45.24 11.68 -30.33
C ALA A 354 -44.83 10.20 -30.11
N MET A 355 -44.28 9.53 -31.12
CA MET A 355 -43.77 8.16 -30.99
C MET A 355 -42.32 8.12 -30.51
N ILE A 356 -41.48 9.07 -30.94
CA ILE A 356 -40.03 9.02 -30.72
C ILE A 356 -39.63 9.61 -29.37
N LEU A 357 -40.20 10.77 -29.01
CA LEU A 357 -39.81 11.47 -27.80
C LEU A 357 -40.01 10.63 -26.53
N PRO A 358 -41.12 9.89 -26.32
CA PRO A 358 -41.26 9.05 -25.14
C PRO A 358 -40.16 8.00 -24.99
N VAL A 359 -39.71 7.40 -26.11
CA VAL A 359 -38.65 6.38 -26.10
C VAL A 359 -37.28 6.99 -25.78
N LEU A 360 -36.97 8.17 -26.34
CA LEU A 360 -35.73 8.89 -26.02
C LEU A 360 -35.70 9.33 -24.55
N LEU A 361 -36.82 9.83 -24.05
CA LEU A 361 -36.95 10.34 -22.68
C LEU A 361 -36.98 9.21 -21.63
N LEU A 362 -37.42 8.00 -21.99
CA LEU A 362 -37.32 6.81 -21.14
C LEU A 362 -35.87 6.57 -20.70
N LEU A 363 -34.91 6.70 -21.62
CA LEU A 363 -33.49 6.53 -21.30
C LEU A 363 -32.97 7.61 -20.34
N ILE A 364 -33.42 8.86 -20.50
CA ILE A 364 -33.04 9.99 -19.64
C ILE A 364 -33.64 9.83 -18.23
N SER A 365 -34.86 9.30 -18.14
CA SER A 365 -35.56 9.05 -16.88
C SER A 365 -35.04 7.85 -16.08
N GLY A 366 -33.97 7.18 -16.53
CA GLY A 366 -33.44 5.99 -15.87
C GLY A 366 -34.28 4.73 -16.10
N ASN A 367 -34.98 4.62 -17.23
CA ASN A 367 -35.87 3.53 -17.62
C ASN A 367 -37.14 3.40 -16.75
N ASP A 368 -37.70 4.51 -16.28
CA ASP A 368 -38.97 4.50 -15.55
C ASP A 368 -40.17 4.25 -16.50
N PRO A 369 -40.87 3.09 -16.39
CA PRO A 369 -41.98 2.78 -17.26
C PRO A 369 -43.18 3.73 -17.08
N TYR A 370 -43.37 4.30 -15.89
CA TYR A 370 -44.48 5.23 -15.64
C TYR A 370 -44.29 6.55 -16.39
N THR A 371 -43.06 7.07 -16.39
CA THR A 371 -42.66 8.21 -17.21
C THR A 371 -42.92 7.96 -18.70
N PHE A 372 -42.56 6.78 -19.22
CA PHE A 372 -42.82 6.45 -20.63
C PHE A 372 -44.31 6.43 -20.97
N ILE A 373 -45.13 5.74 -20.17
CA ILE A 373 -46.58 5.65 -20.39
C ILE A 373 -47.21 7.04 -20.35
N PHE A 374 -46.83 7.85 -19.36
CA PHE A 374 -47.33 9.22 -19.22
C PHE A 374 -46.98 10.09 -20.43
N LEU A 375 -45.72 10.08 -20.86
CA LEU A 375 -45.25 10.88 -21.99
C LEU A 375 -45.88 10.44 -23.31
N MET A 376 -46.00 9.13 -23.54
CA MET A 376 -46.63 8.57 -24.74
C MET A 376 -48.12 8.91 -24.78
N GLY A 377 -48.85 8.74 -23.67
CA GLY A 377 -50.25 9.12 -23.55
C GLY A 377 -50.47 10.61 -23.79
N SER A 378 -49.71 11.46 -23.09
CA SER A 378 -49.76 12.92 -23.22
C SER A 378 -49.48 13.37 -24.66
N GLY A 379 -48.51 12.74 -25.31
CA GLY A 379 -48.16 13.04 -26.68
C GLY A 379 -49.27 12.69 -27.67
N LEU A 380 -49.84 11.47 -27.58
CA LEU A 380 -50.92 11.05 -28.46
C LEU A 380 -52.20 11.88 -28.27
N ILE A 381 -52.54 12.19 -27.01
CA ILE A 381 -53.67 13.08 -26.68
C ILE A 381 -53.44 14.46 -27.28
N ALA A 382 -52.23 15.02 -27.17
CA ALA A 382 -51.87 16.31 -27.77
C ALA A 382 -52.08 16.34 -29.30
N VAL A 383 -51.68 15.28 -30.02
CA VAL A 383 -51.93 15.22 -31.47
C VAL A 383 -53.44 15.18 -31.77
N TYR A 384 -54.24 14.48 -30.96
CA TYR A 384 -55.68 14.38 -31.18
C TYR A 384 -56.43 15.67 -30.83
N ALA A 385 -56.07 16.30 -29.71
CA ALA A 385 -56.72 17.49 -29.17
C ALA A 385 -56.67 18.69 -30.14
N VAL A 386 -55.58 18.81 -30.91
CA VAL A 386 -55.33 19.97 -31.78
C VAL A 386 -55.64 19.69 -33.27
N ARG A 387 -56.12 18.48 -33.61
CA ARG A 387 -56.35 18.04 -35.00
C ARG A 387 -57.27 18.95 -35.83
N ASN A 388 -58.26 19.58 -35.19
CA ASN A 388 -59.32 20.34 -35.85
C ASN A 388 -59.28 21.85 -35.56
N THR A 389 -58.23 22.37 -34.92
CA THR A 389 -58.15 23.79 -34.57
C THR A 389 -57.94 24.65 -35.81
N LYS A 390 -58.89 25.55 -36.10
CA LYS A 390 -58.80 26.53 -37.20
C LYS A 390 -58.65 27.97 -36.68
N LYS A 391 -59.01 28.24 -35.42
CA LYS A 391 -58.93 29.57 -34.78
C LYS A 391 -58.08 29.53 -33.50
N ARG A 392 -57.51 30.69 -33.11
CA ARG A 392 -56.74 30.86 -31.85
C ARG A 392 -57.55 30.47 -30.60
N SER A 393 -58.89 30.61 -30.63
CA SER A 393 -59.79 30.18 -29.56
C SER A 393 -59.83 28.66 -29.35
N ASP A 394 -59.55 27.88 -30.39
CA ASP A 394 -59.62 26.42 -30.33
C ASP A 394 -58.36 25.84 -29.65
N LEU A 395 -57.23 26.55 -29.76
CA LEU A 395 -55.99 26.25 -29.05
C LEU A 395 -56.14 26.36 -27.53
N LEU A 396 -56.85 27.38 -27.04
CA LEU A 396 -57.11 27.54 -25.60
C LEU A 396 -57.99 26.42 -25.03
N LYS A 397 -58.89 25.84 -25.83
CA LYS A 397 -59.71 24.69 -25.42
C LYS A 397 -58.90 23.40 -25.32
N ALA A 398 -57.87 23.24 -26.14
CA ALA A 398 -56.99 22.07 -26.10
C ALA A 398 -56.07 22.02 -24.86
N ILE A 399 -55.85 23.15 -24.19
CA ILE A 399 -55.07 23.23 -22.93
C ILE A 399 -55.86 22.69 -21.73
N LEU A 400 -57.19 22.61 -21.83
CA LEU A 400 -58.10 22.14 -20.77
C LEU A 400 -58.30 20.61 -20.75
N TYR A 401 -57.88 19.91 -21.80
CA TYR A 401 -57.90 18.44 -21.91
C TYR A 401 -56.51 17.87 -21.65
#